data_AF-A0A9N7LW32-F1
#
_entry.id   AF-A0A9N7LW32-F1
#
_cell.length_a   1.000
_cell.length_b   1.000
_cell.length_c   1.000
_cell.angle_alpha   90.00
_cell.angle_beta   90.00
_cell.angle_gamma   90.00
#
_symmetry.space_group_name_H-M   'P 1'
#
loop_
_entity.id
_entity.type
_entity.pdbx_description
1 polymer ?
#
loop_
_entity_poly.entity_id
_entity_poly.type
_entity_poly.pdbx_seq_one_letter_code
_entity_poly.pdbx_strand_id
1 'polypeptide(L)'
;MTSALTGSSWQGPASAAMANVASGYLGWLASTGVQAGQAASQARIAAAAFEATVAATVHPVAVLANRTQLVSLVTSNLLGFNAPAIATVEAEYEQMWAQDVAAMFGYHTGASAAVAALTPFTQVLQSPAAAAAAVQTAIIDFPGRTNIFNAGLGNLGVGNVGFASVGDGNVGFGNVGGLNFGSGNWGGFNLGSGNIGSYNFGPGNLGSYNIGHW
;
A
#
# COMPACT_ATOMS: atom_id res chain seq x y z
N MET A 1 16.45 -17.86 10.13
CA MET A 1 16.18 -18.46 11.47
C MET A 1 14.68 -18.65 11.72
N THR A 2 13.90 -19.11 10.75
CA THR A 2 12.47 -19.44 10.95
C THR A 2 12.23 -20.94 11.15
N SER A 3 13.21 -21.79 10.84
CA SER A 3 13.16 -23.25 10.98
C SER A 3 13.01 -23.75 12.42
N ALA A 4 13.26 -22.91 13.43
CA ALA A 4 13.09 -23.27 14.84
C ALA A 4 11.62 -23.17 15.31
N LEU A 5 10.77 -22.42 14.62
CA LEU A 5 9.34 -22.26 14.99
C LEU A 5 8.48 -23.49 14.62
N THR A 6 8.96 -24.34 13.72
CA THR A 6 8.28 -25.59 13.32
C THR A 6 8.69 -26.79 14.19
N GLY A 7 9.63 -26.62 15.11
CA GLY A 7 10.19 -27.70 15.94
C GLY A 7 9.76 -27.71 17.42
N SER A 8 8.98 -26.73 17.88
CA SER A 8 8.59 -26.59 19.30
C SER A 8 7.18 -27.11 19.60
N SER A 9 6.87 -27.30 20.88
CA SER A 9 5.62 -27.88 21.43
C SER A 9 4.32 -27.13 21.11
N TRP A 10 4.39 -25.99 20.42
CA TRP A 10 3.26 -25.13 20.05
C TRP A 10 2.99 -25.21 18.54
N GLN A 11 2.63 -26.40 18.07
CA GLN A 11 2.25 -26.65 16.68
C GLN A 11 0.73 -26.56 16.54
N GLY A 12 0.25 -25.68 15.66
CA GLY A 12 -1.17 -25.53 15.37
C GLY A 12 -1.45 -24.46 14.32
N PRO A 13 -2.71 -24.30 13.88
CA PRO A 13 -3.08 -23.36 12.83
C PRO A 13 -2.65 -21.91 13.13
N ALA A 14 -2.69 -21.50 14.40
CA ALA A 14 -2.29 -20.16 14.82
C ALA A 14 -0.77 -19.91 14.70
N SER A 15 0.08 -20.89 15.09
CA SER A 15 1.53 -20.75 14.96
C SER A 15 1.99 -20.83 13.50
N ALA A 16 1.32 -21.63 12.67
CA ALA A 16 1.53 -21.64 11.22
C ALA A 16 1.17 -20.28 10.58
N ALA A 17 0.06 -19.65 10.98
CA ALA A 17 -0.32 -18.32 10.51
C ALA A 17 0.71 -17.24 10.90
N MET A 18 1.20 -17.26 12.14
CA MET A 18 2.26 -16.32 12.58
C MET A 18 3.58 -16.53 11.82
N ALA A 19 3.97 -17.78 11.55
CA ALA A 19 5.17 -18.08 10.77
C ALA A 19 5.09 -17.55 9.33
N ASN A 20 3.90 -17.64 8.70
CA ASN A 20 3.67 -17.07 7.36
C ASN A 20 3.82 -15.55 7.35
N VAL A 21 3.26 -14.85 8.34
CA VAL A 21 3.40 -13.39 8.49
C VAL A 21 4.88 -13.01 8.69
N ALA A 22 5.57 -13.71 9.60
CA ALA A 22 6.99 -13.46 9.86
C ALA A 22 7.86 -13.68 8.61
N SER A 23 7.56 -14.69 7.79
CA SER A 23 8.25 -14.93 6.53
C SER A 23 8.07 -13.78 5.53
N GLY A 24 6.87 -13.19 5.46
CA GLY A 24 6.61 -12.01 4.62
C GLY A 24 7.44 -10.80 5.04
N TYR A 25 7.51 -10.51 6.34
CA TYR A 25 8.34 -9.42 6.87
C TYR A 25 9.84 -9.65 6.64
N LEU A 26 10.33 -10.87 6.84
CA LEU A 26 11.75 -11.19 6.58
C LEU A 26 12.11 -11.05 5.11
N GLY A 27 11.22 -11.46 4.20
CA GLY A 27 11.39 -11.25 2.76
C GLY A 27 11.48 -9.77 2.40
N TRP A 28 10.60 -8.94 2.96
CA TRP A 28 10.63 -7.49 2.77
C TRP A 28 11.89 -6.82 3.35
N LEU A 29 12.33 -7.22 4.54
CA LEU A 29 13.59 -6.71 5.12
C LEU A 29 14.79 -7.06 4.24
N ALA A 30 14.83 -8.28 3.70
CA ALA A 30 15.89 -8.70 2.79
C ALA A 30 15.89 -7.88 1.49
N SER A 31 14.73 -7.67 0.85
CA SER A 31 14.64 -6.85 -0.37
C SER A 31 14.98 -5.38 -0.12
N THR A 32 14.51 -4.82 1.00
CA THR A 32 14.81 -3.45 1.43
C THR A 32 16.31 -3.27 1.67
N GLY A 33 16.99 -4.27 2.25
CA GLY A 33 18.44 -4.26 2.42
C GLY A 33 19.20 -4.20 1.10
N VAL A 34 18.76 -4.95 0.09
CA VAL A 34 19.34 -4.90 -1.27
C VAL A 34 19.12 -3.53 -1.90
N GLN A 35 17.90 -2.98 -1.82
CA GLN A 35 17.57 -1.65 -2.34
C GLN A 35 18.41 -0.54 -1.68
N ALA A 36 18.62 -0.61 -0.36
CA ALA A 36 19.48 0.31 0.36
C ALA A 36 20.95 0.22 -0.10
N GLY A 37 21.46 -1.00 -0.34
CA GLY A 37 22.80 -1.20 -0.89
C GLY A 37 22.96 -0.61 -2.30
N GLN A 38 21.95 -0.75 -3.15
CA GLN A 38 21.92 -0.14 -4.48
C GLN A 38 21.91 1.39 -4.40
N ALA A 39 21.08 1.97 -3.53
CA ALA A 39 21.03 3.41 -3.32
C ALA A 39 22.38 3.98 -2.87
N ALA A 40 23.07 3.30 -1.96
CA ALA A 40 24.42 3.69 -1.51
C ALA A 40 25.45 3.60 -2.66
N SER A 41 25.31 2.65 -3.58
CA SER A 41 26.13 2.59 -4.79
C SER A 41 25.88 3.79 -5.71
N GLN A 42 24.61 4.12 -5.96
CA GLN A 42 24.26 5.25 -6.82
C GLN A 42 24.70 6.60 -6.23
N ALA A 43 24.62 6.77 -4.91
CA ALA A 43 25.14 7.96 -4.24
C ALA A 43 26.65 8.15 -4.47
N ARG A 44 27.43 7.05 -4.43
CA ARG A 44 28.87 7.09 -4.72
C ARG A 44 29.16 7.44 -6.18
N ILE A 45 28.36 6.93 -7.11
CA ILE A 45 28.48 7.29 -8.54
C ILE A 45 28.18 8.78 -8.76
N ALA A 46 27.13 9.31 -8.13
CA ALA A 46 26.79 10.73 -8.21
C ALA A 46 27.90 11.62 -7.62
N ALA A 47 28.50 11.22 -6.49
CA ALA A 47 29.63 11.93 -5.89
C ALA A 47 30.85 11.93 -6.82
N ALA A 48 31.19 10.77 -7.40
CA ALA A 48 32.29 10.67 -8.37
C ALA A 48 32.06 11.55 -9.62
N ALA A 49 30.81 11.62 -10.11
CA ALA A 49 30.45 12.50 -11.22
C ALA A 49 30.64 13.99 -10.86
N PHE A 50 30.27 14.39 -9.65
CA PHE A 50 30.50 15.75 -9.15
C PHE A 50 32.00 16.06 -9.07
N GLU A 51 32.79 15.19 -8.44
CA GLU A 51 34.24 15.39 -8.31
C GLU A 51 34.95 15.46 -9.66
N ALA A 52 34.58 14.60 -10.61
CA ALA A 52 35.11 14.63 -11.97
C ALA A 52 34.76 15.96 -12.68
N THR A 53 33.58 16.48 -12.42
CA THR A 53 33.13 17.75 -12.99
C THR A 53 33.90 18.93 -12.41
N VAL A 54 34.06 18.99 -11.08
CA VAL A 54 34.87 20.01 -10.41
C VAL A 54 36.32 19.99 -10.91
N ALA A 55 36.89 18.80 -11.11
CA ALA A 55 38.24 18.66 -11.66
C ALA A 55 38.34 19.10 -13.13
N ALA A 56 37.28 18.91 -13.92
CA ALA A 56 37.23 19.28 -15.33
C ALA A 56 36.87 20.76 -15.55
N THR A 57 36.19 21.43 -14.62
CA THR A 57 35.83 22.84 -14.77
C THR A 57 37.06 23.75 -14.75
N VAL A 58 37.03 24.76 -15.61
CA VAL A 58 38.09 25.76 -15.73
C VAL A 58 38.15 26.60 -14.47
N HIS A 59 39.35 26.75 -13.92
CA HIS A 59 39.54 27.55 -12.72
C HIS A 59 39.30 29.05 -13.03
N PRO A 60 38.56 29.80 -12.18
CA PRO A 60 38.23 31.21 -12.44
C PRO A 60 39.45 32.12 -12.69
N VAL A 61 40.60 31.80 -12.09
CA VAL A 61 41.84 32.55 -12.29
C VAL A 61 42.35 32.45 -13.74
N ALA A 62 42.15 31.31 -14.43
CA ALA A 62 42.51 31.19 -15.84
C ALA A 62 41.65 32.09 -16.73
N VAL A 63 40.34 32.14 -16.44
CA VAL A 63 39.41 33.05 -17.11
C VAL A 63 39.82 34.50 -16.89
N LEU A 64 40.09 34.90 -15.65
CA LEU A 64 40.53 36.27 -15.31
C LEU A 64 41.84 36.65 -16.01
N ALA A 65 42.81 35.73 -16.09
CA ALA A 65 44.06 35.96 -16.80
C ALA A 65 43.82 36.23 -18.29
N ASN A 66 43.02 35.39 -18.95
CA ASN A 66 42.63 35.55 -20.34
C ASN A 66 41.91 36.89 -20.59
N ARG A 67 40.94 37.25 -19.74
CA ARG A 67 40.20 38.52 -19.87
C ARG A 67 41.10 39.74 -19.67
N THR A 68 42.08 39.66 -18.77
CA THR A 68 43.04 40.74 -18.54
C THR A 68 44.00 40.89 -19.73
N GLN A 69 44.46 39.78 -20.30
CA GLN A 69 45.29 39.77 -21.50
C GLN A 69 44.54 40.36 -22.71
N LEU A 70 43.26 40.02 -22.89
CA LEU A 70 42.42 40.58 -23.94
C LEU A 70 42.36 42.11 -23.86
N VAL A 71 42.10 42.65 -22.66
CA VAL A 71 42.03 44.10 -22.46
C VAL A 71 43.36 44.77 -22.83
N SER A 72 44.50 44.20 -22.41
CA SER A 72 45.83 44.72 -22.76
C SER A 72 46.10 44.73 -24.27
N LEU A 73 45.73 43.65 -24.98
CA LEU A 73 45.89 43.55 -26.43
C LEU A 73 45.02 44.55 -27.17
N VAL A 74 43.77 44.72 -26.73
CA VAL A 74 42.80 45.66 -27.30
C VAL A 74 43.25 47.11 -27.10
N THR A 75 43.69 47.47 -25.89
CA THR A 75 44.13 48.86 -25.61
C THR A 75 45.39 49.25 -26.37
N SER A 76 46.24 48.28 -26.74
CA SER A 76 47.44 48.51 -27.56
C SER A 76 47.20 48.34 -29.07
N ASN A 77 45.98 48.01 -29.51
CA ASN A 77 45.67 47.71 -30.91
C ASN A 77 45.39 48.95 -31.79
N LEU A 78 46.17 50.02 -31.66
CA LEU A 78 45.91 51.28 -32.35
C LEU A 78 45.93 51.16 -33.89
N LEU A 79 46.78 50.29 -34.43
CA LEU A 79 46.99 50.10 -35.87
C LEU A 79 46.46 48.76 -36.38
N GLY A 80 45.78 47.96 -35.54
CA GLY A 80 45.29 46.65 -35.94
C GLY A 80 46.32 45.51 -35.91
N PHE A 81 47.59 45.77 -35.59
CA PHE A 81 48.63 44.74 -35.58
C PHE A 81 48.40 43.63 -34.54
N ASN A 82 47.65 43.89 -33.48
CA ASN A 82 47.33 42.89 -32.46
C ASN A 82 46.12 42.03 -32.83
N ALA A 83 45.47 42.25 -33.98
CA ALA A 83 44.28 41.50 -34.38
C ALA A 83 44.47 39.97 -34.35
N PRO A 84 45.59 39.38 -34.83
CA PRO A 84 45.81 37.95 -34.70
C PRO A 84 45.95 37.47 -33.25
N ALA A 85 46.59 38.25 -32.39
CA ALA A 85 46.76 37.90 -30.97
C ALA A 85 45.45 37.99 -30.18
N ILE A 86 44.60 38.96 -30.51
CA ILE A 86 43.24 39.08 -29.96
C ILE A 86 42.42 37.84 -30.33
N ALA A 87 42.45 37.45 -31.62
CA ALA A 87 41.73 36.26 -32.08
C ALA A 87 42.20 34.97 -31.36
N THR A 88 43.50 34.83 -31.09
CA THR A 88 44.02 33.70 -30.29
C THR A 88 43.47 33.69 -28.87
N VAL A 89 43.49 34.83 -28.17
CA VAL A 89 42.96 34.95 -26.80
C VAL A 89 41.46 34.72 -26.73
N GLU A 90 40.71 35.20 -27.73
CA GLU A 90 39.27 34.91 -27.83
C GLU A 90 39.03 33.41 -28.09
N ALA A 91 39.81 32.76 -28.94
CA ALA A 91 39.72 31.33 -29.17
C ALA A 91 40.03 30.50 -27.90
N GLU A 92 41.01 30.91 -27.10
CA GLU A 92 41.29 30.29 -25.79
C GLU A 92 40.11 30.43 -24.82
N TYR A 93 39.43 31.57 -24.83
CA TYR A 93 38.22 31.77 -24.02
C TYR A 93 37.08 30.85 -24.46
N GLU A 94 36.86 30.71 -25.77
CA GLU A 94 35.87 29.78 -26.33
C GLU A 94 36.20 28.31 -26.00
N GLN A 95 37.50 27.95 -25.94
CA GLN A 95 37.91 26.62 -25.48
C GLN A 95 37.59 26.40 -23.99
N MET A 96 37.85 27.39 -23.14
CA MET A 96 37.47 27.32 -21.73
C MET A 96 35.96 27.19 -21.56
N TRP A 97 35.17 27.94 -22.35
CA TRP A 97 33.71 27.82 -22.38
C TRP A 97 33.26 26.42 -22.81
N ALA A 98 33.82 25.90 -23.89
CA ALA A 98 33.50 24.57 -24.39
C ALA A 98 33.84 23.46 -23.36
N GLN A 99 34.96 23.61 -22.65
CA GLN A 99 35.37 22.70 -21.58
C GLN A 99 34.37 22.69 -20.42
N ASP A 100 33.93 23.86 -19.94
CA ASP A 100 32.94 23.95 -18.87
C ASP A 100 31.58 23.39 -19.28
N VAL A 101 31.15 23.66 -20.52
CA VAL A 101 29.92 23.07 -21.08
C VAL A 101 30.02 21.55 -21.15
N ALA A 102 31.14 21.00 -21.61
CA ALA A 102 31.37 19.56 -21.67
C ALA A 102 31.39 18.94 -20.26
N ALA A 103 32.04 19.59 -19.28
CA ALA A 103 32.05 19.15 -17.89
C ALA A 103 30.62 19.11 -17.30
N MET A 104 29.82 20.17 -17.47
CA MET A 104 28.44 20.23 -16.99
C MET A 104 27.52 19.22 -17.69
N PHE A 105 27.73 18.96 -18.99
CA PHE A 105 26.99 17.92 -19.70
C PHE A 105 27.33 16.52 -19.18
N GLY A 106 28.62 16.26 -18.92
CA GLY A 106 29.09 15.04 -18.26
C GLY A 106 28.45 14.84 -16.88
N TYR A 107 28.40 15.90 -16.07
CA TYR A 107 27.72 15.88 -14.78
C TYR A 107 26.25 15.50 -14.90
N HIS A 108 25.52 16.17 -15.79
CA HIS A 108 24.09 15.95 -15.99
C HIS A 108 23.81 14.50 -16.40
N THR A 109 24.53 14.00 -17.41
CA THR A 109 24.36 12.62 -17.88
C THR A 109 24.68 11.59 -16.80
N GLY A 110 25.78 11.78 -16.06
CA GLY A 110 26.17 10.90 -14.95
C GLY A 110 25.18 10.91 -13.78
N ALA A 111 24.75 12.10 -13.35
CA ALA A 111 23.79 12.25 -12.25
C ALA A 111 22.41 11.70 -12.61
N SER A 112 21.91 11.99 -13.83
CA SER A 112 20.63 11.46 -14.30
C SER A 112 20.65 9.94 -14.44
N ALA A 113 21.76 9.35 -14.91
CA ALA A 113 21.91 7.90 -14.95
C ALA A 113 21.90 7.26 -13.55
N ALA A 114 22.57 7.87 -12.58
CA ALA A 114 22.59 7.39 -11.20
C ALA A 114 21.18 7.40 -10.57
N VAL A 115 20.40 8.46 -10.80
CA VAL A 115 19.01 8.56 -10.33
C VAL A 115 18.10 7.56 -11.04
N ALA A 116 18.23 7.41 -12.36
CA ALA A 116 17.42 6.47 -13.15
C ALA A 116 17.62 5.00 -12.73
N ALA A 117 18.78 4.67 -12.16
CA ALA A 117 19.11 3.34 -11.67
C ALA A 117 18.55 3.02 -10.26
N LEU A 118 17.92 3.99 -9.58
CA LEU A 118 17.32 3.77 -8.26
C LEU A 118 15.99 3.02 -8.38
N THR A 119 15.86 1.90 -7.67
CA THR A 119 14.59 1.18 -7.53
C THR A 119 13.77 1.78 -6.38
N PRO A 120 12.49 2.14 -6.58
CA PRO A 120 11.63 2.61 -5.50
C PRO A 120 11.44 1.55 -4.40
N PHE A 121 11.39 2.00 -3.15
CA PHE A 121 11.04 1.13 -2.03
C PHE A 121 9.58 0.69 -2.13
N THR A 122 9.33 -0.61 -2.04
CA THR A 122 7.98 -1.16 -2.01
C THR A 122 7.43 -1.10 -0.59
N GLN A 123 6.29 -0.42 -0.39
CA GLN A 123 5.52 -0.54 0.85
C GLN A 123 4.94 -1.95 0.96
N VAL A 124 4.96 -2.52 2.16
CA VAL A 124 4.30 -3.82 2.42
C VAL A 124 2.79 -3.66 2.32
N LEU A 125 2.18 -4.42 1.41
CA LEU A 125 0.76 -4.71 1.39
C LEU A 125 0.41 -5.64 2.56
N GLN A 126 -0.16 -5.04 3.60
CA GLN A 126 -1.39 -5.42 4.31
C GLN A 126 -1.31 -4.69 5.64
N SER A 127 -2.08 -3.59 5.75
CA SER A 127 -2.28 -2.98 7.06
C SER A 127 -2.79 -4.08 7.99
N PRO A 128 -2.35 -4.13 9.26
CA PRO A 128 -2.95 -5.02 10.25
C PRO A 128 -4.48 -4.90 10.29
N ALA A 129 -5.01 -3.72 9.93
CA ALA A 129 -6.43 -3.47 9.77
C ALA A 129 -7.08 -4.27 8.62
N ALA A 130 -6.41 -4.45 7.47
CA ALA A 130 -6.92 -5.27 6.37
C ALA A 130 -6.93 -6.76 6.72
N ALA A 131 -5.91 -7.23 7.45
CA ALA A 131 -5.87 -8.60 7.98
C ALA A 131 -6.94 -8.81 9.08
N ALA A 132 -7.13 -7.83 9.97
CA ALA A 132 -8.18 -7.86 10.98
C ALA A 132 -9.58 -7.82 10.37
N ALA A 133 -9.79 -7.05 9.29
CA ALA A 133 -11.05 -7.01 8.56
C ALA A 133 -11.35 -8.36 7.88
N ALA A 134 -10.36 -8.99 7.25
CA ALA A 134 -10.52 -10.32 6.64
C ALA A 134 -10.81 -11.42 7.68
N VAL A 135 -10.16 -11.35 8.84
CA VAL A 135 -10.45 -12.24 9.98
C VAL A 135 -11.86 -11.97 10.51
N GLN A 136 -12.28 -10.71 10.61
CA GLN A 136 -13.64 -10.36 10.99
C GLN A 136 -14.63 -10.97 10.00
N THR A 137 -14.49 -10.73 8.69
CA THR A 137 -15.34 -11.32 7.64
C THR A 137 -15.42 -12.85 7.73
N ALA A 138 -14.30 -13.53 8.02
CA ALA A 138 -14.28 -14.99 8.17
C ALA A 138 -14.92 -15.50 9.48
N ILE A 139 -14.95 -14.68 10.55
CA ILE A 139 -15.65 -14.99 11.80
C ILE A 139 -17.17 -14.80 11.66
N ILE A 140 -17.60 -13.79 10.89
CA ILE A 140 -19.04 -13.50 10.64
C ILE A 140 -19.64 -14.35 9.52
N ASP A 141 -18.85 -14.83 8.55
CA ASP A 141 -19.36 -15.60 7.40
C ASP A 141 -18.82 -17.04 7.42
N PHE A 142 -19.37 -17.86 8.32
CA PHE A 142 -19.15 -19.30 8.28
C PHE A 142 -20.03 -19.89 7.16
N PRO A 143 -19.51 -20.76 6.27
CA PRO A 143 -20.30 -21.33 5.18
C PRO A 143 -21.61 -21.94 5.71
N GLY A 144 -22.74 -21.36 5.32
CA GLY A 144 -24.08 -21.85 5.68
C GLY A 144 -24.80 -21.15 6.85
N ARG A 145 -24.32 -20.01 7.38
CA ARG A 145 -25.09 -19.20 8.35
C ARG A 145 -25.06 -17.70 8.02
N THR A 146 -26.09 -17.21 7.32
CA THR A 146 -26.37 -15.77 7.16
C THR A 146 -26.98 -15.20 8.45
N ASN A 147 -26.14 -14.92 9.44
CA ASN A 147 -26.56 -14.29 10.71
C ASN A 147 -26.34 -12.77 10.65
N ILE A 148 -27.29 -12.00 10.11
CA ILE A 148 -27.09 -10.54 10.06
C ILE A 148 -27.88 -9.80 11.15
N PHE A 149 -28.99 -10.33 11.68
CA PHE A 149 -29.78 -9.65 12.75
C PHE A 149 -30.53 -10.57 13.72
N ASN A 150 -29.95 -11.68 14.17
CA ASN A 150 -30.61 -12.55 15.16
C ASN A 150 -30.16 -12.23 16.59
N ALA A 151 -31.10 -12.03 17.51
CA ALA A 151 -30.87 -11.88 18.94
C ALA A 151 -31.21 -13.19 19.69
N GLY A 152 -30.20 -14.02 19.93
CA GLY A 152 -30.29 -15.29 20.65
C GLY A 152 -29.62 -16.47 19.92
N LEU A 153 -29.64 -17.66 20.52
CA LEU A 153 -28.88 -18.83 20.07
C LEU A 153 -29.70 -19.78 19.16
N GLY A 154 -29.05 -20.36 18.16
CA GLY A 154 -29.62 -21.45 17.35
C GLY A 154 -30.66 -21.02 16.31
N ASN A 155 -30.81 -19.73 16.02
CA ASN A 155 -31.68 -19.26 14.95
C ASN A 155 -31.03 -19.44 13.56
N LEU A 156 -31.84 -19.76 12.55
CA LEU A 156 -31.47 -19.86 11.13
C LEU A 156 -32.36 -18.92 10.31
N GLY A 157 -31.79 -17.89 9.69
CA GLY A 157 -32.51 -16.82 8.98
C GLY A 157 -32.15 -15.43 9.52
N VAL A 158 -32.92 -14.40 9.20
CA VAL A 158 -32.65 -12.98 9.50
C VAL A 158 -33.70 -12.39 10.44
N GLY A 159 -33.29 -11.55 11.41
CA GLY A 159 -34.21 -10.75 12.21
C GLY A 159 -34.96 -11.51 13.32
N ASN A 160 -34.48 -12.68 13.74
CA ASN A 160 -35.12 -13.47 14.79
C ASN A 160 -34.70 -13.05 16.19
N VAL A 161 -35.64 -12.91 17.12
CA VAL A 161 -35.41 -12.63 18.54
C VAL A 161 -35.88 -13.83 19.37
N GLY A 162 -34.94 -14.54 20.00
CA GLY A 162 -35.19 -15.75 20.79
C GLY A 162 -34.28 -16.92 20.41
N PHE A 163 -34.76 -18.16 20.54
CA PHE A 163 -33.94 -19.37 20.34
C PHE A 163 -34.56 -20.33 19.32
N ALA A 164 -33.69 -21.05 18.60
CA ALA A 164 -34.05 -22.20 17.76
C ALA A 164 -35.13 -21.96 16.67
N SER A 165 -35.25 -20.73 16.15
CA SER A 165 -36.19 -20.43 15.06
C SER A 165 -35.56 -20.66 13.69
N VAL A 166 -36.37 -21.09 12.71
CA VAL A 166 -35.99 -21.28 11.30
C VAL A 166 -36.88 -20.41 10.42
N GLY A 167 -36.27 -19.48 9.67
CA GLY A 167 -36.95 -18.46 8.85
C GLY A 167 -36.69 -17.05 9.40
N ASP A 168 -37.48 -16.06 8.97
CA ASP A 168 -37.13 -14.64 9.16
C ASP A 168 -38.11 -13.87 10.06
N GLY A 169 -37.61 -12.96 10.88
CA GLY A 169 -38.43 -12.00 11.62
C GLY A 169 -39.28 -12.59 12.76
N ASN A 170 -38.92 -13.75 13.31
CA ASN A 170 -39.67 -14.38 14.41
C ASN A 170 -39.28 -13.82 15.78
N VAL A 171 -40.25 -13.68 16.68
CA VAL A 171 -40.03 -13.30 18.08
C VAL A 171 -40.59 -14.41 18.99
N GLY A 172 -39.69 -15.11 19.69
CA GLY A 172 -40.00 -16.24 20.58
C GLY A 172 -39.13 -17.46 20.30
N PHE A 173 -39.64 -18.66 20.63
CA PHE A 173 -38.85 -19.89 20.59
C PHE A 173 -39.39 -20.90 19.57
N GLY A 174 -38.50 -21.52 18.82
CA GLY A 174 -38.84 -22.70 18.01
C GLY A 174 -39.85 -22.45 16.89
N ASN A 175 -39.89 -21.25 16.31
CA ASN A 175 -40.78 -20.96 15.20
C ASN A 175 -40.18 -21.44 13.87
N VAL A 176 -41.01 -21.96 12.97
CA VAL A 176 -40.64 -22.34 11.60
C VAL A 176 -41.49 -21.55 10.63
N GLY A 177 -40.86 -20.71 9.80
CA GLY A 177 -41.52 -19.73 8.93
C GLY A 177 -41.15 -18.31 9.31
N GLY A 178 -42.00 -17.32 9.04
CA GLY A 178 -41.62 -15.91 9.19
C GLY A 178 -42.64 -15.01 9.87
N LEU A 179 -42.16 -13.97 10.55
CA LEU A 179 -42.97 -12.93 11.20
C LEU A 179 -43.97 -13.48 12.24
N ASN A 180 -43.57 -14.50 13.00
CA ASN A 180 -44.37 -15.01 14.10
C ASN A 180 -44.00 -14.33 15.43
N PHE A 181 -44.99 -13.98 16.24
CA PHE A 181 -44.81 -13.51 17.62
C PHE A 181 -45.43 -14.51 18.60
N GLY A 182 -44.59 -15.22 19.34
CA GLY A 182 -44.96 -16.37 20.17
C GLY A 182 -44.03 -17.55 19.93
N SER A 183 -44.36 -18.74 20.42
CA SER A 183 -43.48 -19.91 20.35
C SER A 183 -44.12 -21.11 19.66
N GLY A 184 -43.32 -21.93 18.99
CA GLY A 184 -43.74 -23.19 18.39
C GLY A 184 -44.72 -23.05 17.23
N ASN A 185 -44.66 -21.94 16.49
CA ASN A 185 -45.51 -21.74 15.31
C ASN A 185 -44.88 -22.35 14.06
N TRP A 186 -45.69 -22.97 13.21
CA TRP A 186 -45.30 -23.46 11.89
C TRP A 186 -46.13 -22.75 10.82
N GLY A 187 -45.51 -21.83 10.09
CA GLY A 187 -46.17 -20.92 9.14
C GLY A 187 -45.71 -19.48 9.36
N GLY A 188 -46.47 -18.50 8.85
CA GLY A 188 -46.09 -17.08 8.98
C GLY A 188 -47.19 -16.18 9.52
N PHE A 189 -46.80 -15.00 10.02
CA PHE A 189 -47.72 -13.97 10.52
C PHE A 189 -48.66 -14.45 11.64
N ASN A 190 -48.21 -15.34 12.53
CA ASN A 190 -49.00 -15.74 13.68
C ASN A 190 -48.70 -14.87 14.90
N LEU A 191 -49.74 -14.45 15.63
CA LEU A 191 -49.64 -13.77 16.91
C LEU A 191 -50.26 -14.66 18.00
N GLY A 192 -49.42 -15.40 18.71
CA GLY A 192 -49.80 -16.48 19.61
C GLY A 192 -48.83 -17.66 19.52
N SER A 193 -49.07 -18.72 20.30
CA SER A 193 -48.17 -19.88 20.37
C SER A 193 -48.84 -21.16 19.86
N GLY A 194 -48.05 -22.07 19.30
CA GLY A 194 -48.51 -23.41 18.90
C GLY A 194 -49.44 -23.43 17.69
N ASN A 195 -49.37 -22.43 16.80
CA ASN A 195 -50.19 -22.38 15.60
C ASN A 195 -49.55 -23.16 14.45
N ILE A 196 -50.36 -23.91 13.71
CA ILE A 196 -49.96 -24.58 12.46
C ILE A 196 -50.80 -23.99 11.32
N GLY A 197 -50.15 -23.19 10.47
CA GLY A 197 -50.76 -22.36 9.43
C GLY A 197 -50.33 -20.90 9.56
N SER A 198 -50.94 -20.00 8.77
CA SER A 198 -50.51 -18.58 8.72
C SER A 198 -51.63 -17.62 9.10
N TYR A 199 -51.28 -16.40 9.51
CA TYR A 199 -52.25 -15.34 9.83
C TYR A 199 -53.22 -15.70 10.97
N ASN A 200 -52.77 -16.45 11.97
CA ASN A 200 -53.59 -16.77 13.14
C ASN A 200 -53.36 -15.79 14.29
N PHE A 201 -54.42 -15.46 15.00
CA PHE A 201 -54.38 -14.69 16.25
C PHE A 201 -54.86 -15.56 17.40
N GLY A 202 -54.11 -15.64 18.50
CA GLY A 202 -54.39 -16.55 19.62
C GLY A 202 -53.62 -17.88 19.52
N PRO A 203 -53.70 -18.73 20.57
CA PRO A 203 -52.91 -19.96 20.66
C PRO A 203 -53.59 -21.17 20.00
N GLY A 204 -52.79 -22.15 19.58
CA GLY A 204 -53.24 -23.51 19.27
C GLY A 204 -54.12 -23.65 18.02
N ASN A 205 -54.08 -22.69 17.10
CA ASN A 205 -54.88 -22.76 15.88
C ASN A 205 -54.30 -23.75 14.87
N LEU A 206 -55.20 -24.48 14.19
CA LEU A 206 -54.86 -25.31 13.04
C LEU A 206 -55.56 -24.75 11.80
N GLY A 207 -54.79 -24.49 10.74
CA GLY A 207 -55.25 -23.77 9.56
C GLY A 207 -54.80 -22.31 9.54
N SER A 208 -55.28 -21.54 8.57
CA SER A 208 -54.89 -20.13 8.40
C SER A 208 -56.08 -19.19 8.62
N TYR A 209 -55.81 -17.96 9.03
CA TYR A 209 -56.81 -16.91 9.28
C TYR A 209 -57.78 -17.20 10.45
N ASN A 210 -57.35 -17.98 11.42
CA ASN A 210 -58.16 -18.26 12.61
C ASN A 210 -57.97 -17.20 13.70
N ILE A 211 -59.02 -17.00 14.49
CA ILE A 211 -58.99 -16.22 15.72
C ILE A 211 -59.31 -17.20 16.86
N GLY A 212 -58.32 -17.45 17.72
CA GLY A 212 -58.43 -18.32 18.87
C GLY A 212 -59.39 -17.73 19.91
N HIS A 213 -60.09 -18.62 20.61
CA HIS A 213 -60.89 -18.25 21.77
C HIS A 213 -59.99 -18.25 23.03
N TRP A 214 -60.11 -17.19 23.83
CA TRP A 214 -59.36 -16.98 25.08
C TRP A 214 -60.02 -17.66 26.27
#